data_AF-A0A7X9C4L2-F1
#
_entry.id   AF-A0A7X9C4L2-F1
#
_cell.length_a   1.000
_cell.length_b   1.000
_cell.length_c   1.000
_cell.angle_alpha   90.00
_cell.angle_beta   90.00
_cell.angle_gamma   90.00
#
_symmetry.space_group_name_H-M   'P 1'
#
loop_
_entity.id
_entity.type
_entity.pdbx_description
1 polymer ?
#
loop_
_entity_poly.entity_id
_entity_poly.type
_entity_poly.pdbx_seq_one_letter_code
_entity_poly.pdbx_strand_id
1 'polypeptide(L)' 'WVNVFYDEQMTAAMIDRLVHHCHLLLFDGESYRIKNSSMRDYT' A
#
# COMPACT_ATOMS: atom_id res chain seq x y z
N TRP A 1 0.26 -4.45 10.31
CA TRP A 1 1.24 -3.39 10.63
C TRP A 1 1.84 -3.56 12.01
N VAL A 2 1.04 -3.77 13.07
CA VAL A 2 1.57 -4.09 14.42
C VAL A 2 2.54 -5.29 14.42
N ASN A 3 2.25 -6.36 13.66
CA ASN A 3 3.21 -7.49 13.50
C ASN A 3 4.52 -7.14 12.76
N VAL A 4 4.56 -6.04 12.01
CA VAL A 4 5.77 -5.57 11.29
C VAL A 4 6.55 -4.57 12.15
N PHE A 5 5.84 -3.80 12.97
CA PHE A 5 6.37 -2.67 13.74
C PHE A 5 6.26 -2.84 15.26
N TYR A 6 6.09 -4.09 15.71
CA TYR A 6 6.07 -4.55 17.11
C TYR A 6 4.96 -3.98 18.02
N ASP A 7 4.57 -2.71 17.85
CA ASP A 7 3.54 -2.04 18.66
C ASP A 7 2.75 -0.97 17.88
N GLU A 8 1.55 -0.66 18.37
CA GLU A 8 0.63 0.33 17.81
C GLU A 8 1.19 1.76 17.89
N GLN A 9 1.85 2.13 19.00
CA GLN A 9 2.43 3.48 19.13
C GLN A 9 3.54 3.74 18.11
N MET A 10 4.39 2.74 17.87
CA MET A 10 5.45 2.84 16.87
C MET A 10 4.86 2.95 15.46
N THR A 11 3.82 2.17 15.16
CA THR A 11 3.10 2.24 13.88
C THR A 11 2.52 3.64 13.65
N ALA A 12 1.84 4.21 14.64
CA ALA A 12 1.26 5.54 14.55
C ALA A 12 2.32 6.62 14.33
N ALA A 13 3.42 6.58 15.10
CA ALA A 13 4.50 7.55 14.99
C ALA A 13 5.26 7.46 13.66
N MET A 14 5.29 6.29 13.01
CA MET A 14 5.87 6.14 11.67
C MET A 14 4.93 6.67 10.59
N ILE A 15 3.64 6.35 10.67
CA ILE A 15 2.63 6.88 9.75
C ILE A 15 2.63 8.41 9.81
N ASP A 16 2.59 8.99 11.01
CA ASP A 16 2.63 10.44 11.23
C ASP A 16 3.81 11.11 10.50
N ARG A 17 5.03 10.61 10.69
CA ARG A 17 6.24 11.13 10.01
C ARG A 17 6.18 11.02 8.50
N LEU A 18 5.66 9.90 7.97
CA LEU A 18 5.54 9.70 6.53
C LEU A 18 4.51 10.65 5.92
N VAL A 19 3.33 10.79 6.56
CA VAL A 19 2.26 11.64 6.02
C VAL A 19 2.58 13.12 6.15
N HIS A 20 3.37 13.53 7.14
CA HIS A 20 3.70 14.94 7.41
C HIS A 20 4.38 15.66 6.23
N HIS A 21 5.16 14.94 5.42
CA HIS A 21 5.88 15.52 4.28
C HIS A 21 5.60 14.80 2.95
N CYS A 22 4.53 14.00 2.87
CA CYS A 22 4.19 13.32 1.62
C CYS A 22 3.25 14.14 0.73
N HIS A 23 3.24 13.78 -0.55
CA HIS A 23 2.16 14.11 -1.46
C HIS A 23 1.37 12.83 -1.72
N LEU A 24 0.13 12.78 -1.23
CA LEU A 24 -0.75 11.64 -1.42
C LEU A 24 -1.28 11.65 -2.85
N LEU A 25 -0.85 10.67 -3.64
CA LEU A 25 -1.35 10.45 -5.00
C LEU A 25 -2.35 9.30 -4.95
N LEU A 26 -3.61 9.61 -5.25
CA LEU A 26 -4.68 8.63 -5.37
C LEU A 26 -4.77 8.24 -6.85
N PHE A 27 -4.65 6.95 -7.13
CA PHE A 27 -4.82 6.41 -8.47
C PHE A 27 -6.15 5.68 -8.54
N ASP A 28 -7.03 6.17 -9.40
CA ASP A 28 -8.28 5.49 -9.73
C ASP A 28 -8.02 4.50 -10.87
N GLY A 29 -8.69 3.34 -10.81
CA GLY A 29 -8.62 2.31 -11.84
C GLY A 29 -8.17 0.95 -11.33
N GLU A 30 -8.38 -0.08 -12.17
CA GLU A 30 -8.05 -1.45 -11.82
C GLU A 30 -6.53 -1.69 -11.83
N SER A 31 -6.07 -2.60 -10.97
CA SER A 31 -4.66 -2.98 -10.93
C SER A 31 -4.22 -3.57 -12.27
N TYR A 32 -3.22 -2.94 -12.91
CA TYR A 32 -2.61 -3.46 -14.13
C TYR A 32 -2.13 -4.92 -13.96
N ARG A 33 -1.57 -5.25 -12.79
CA ARG A 33 -1.14 -6.61 -12.47
C ARG A 33 -2.29 -7.61 -12.49
N ILE A 34 -3.47 -7.23 -11.99
CA ILE A 34 -4.66 -8.08 -11.98
C ILE A 34 -5.18 -8.26 -13.41
N LYS A 35 -5.34 -7.16 -14.15
CA LYS A 35 -5.76 -7.18 -15.56
C LYS A 35 -4.86 -8.07 -16.43
N ASN A 36 -3.54 -8.02 -16.20
CA ASN A 36 -2.56 -8.80 -16.96
C ASN A 36 -2.29 -10.19 -16.36
N SER A 37 -2.69 -10.48 -15.12
CA SER A 37 -2.56 -11.83 -14.54
C SER A 37 -3.63 -12.77 -15.07
N SER A 38 -4.85 -12.28 -15.31
CA SER A 38 -5.95 -13.06 -15.91
C SER A 38 -5.64 -13.54 -17.33
N MET A 39 -4.66 -12.94 -18.00
CA MET A 39 -4.24 -13.31 -19.35
C MET A 39 -3.30 -14.54 -19.37
N ARG A 40 -2.78 -15.00 -18.21
CA ARG A 40 -1.97 -16.22 -18.11
C ARG A 40 -2.76 -17.49 -17.79
N ASP A 41 -3.99 -17.38 -17.33
CA ASP A 41 -4.81 -18.54 -16.97
C ASP A 41 -5.56 -19.14 -18.19
N TYR A 42 -5.34 -18.60 -19.40
CA TYR A 42 -5.96 -19.02 -20.66
C TYR A 42 -4.93 -19.31 -21.78
N THR A 43 -3.74 -19.83 -21.46
CA THR A 43 -2.80 -20.39 -22.45
C THR A 43 -2.12 -21.61 -21.83
#